data_AF-A0A9R0R8R7-F1
#
_entry.id   AF-A0A9R0R8R7-F1
#
_cell.length_a   1.000
_cell.length_b   1.000
_cell.length_c   1.000
_cell.angle_alpha   90.00
_cell.angle_beta   90.00
_cell.angle_gamma   90.00
#
_symmetry.space_group_name_H-M   'P 1'
#
loop_
_entity.id
_entity.type
_entity.pdbx_description
1 polymer ?
#
loop_
_entity_poly.entity_id
_entity_poly.type
_entity_poly.pdbx_seq_one_letter_code
_entity_poly.pdbx_strand_id
1 'polypeptide(L)'
;MNPGAKVLMVWPQGALSTTSRVHASQRRTVVSIPCGPTALAVKEAAWGLARYAAIAQDNGLVPIVEPEILLDGDHGIERTLEVAEKVWSEVFFYLAENNVLFEGILLKPSMVTPGAEHKEKASPEAIAKNTLTMLRRRVPPAVPGIMGQSELEATMNLNAMNQSANPWHVSFSYARALQNSVLKTWQGQPENIEAAQKALLVRAKANSLAQLGSYTGEGESDEAKKGMFQKGYTY
;
A
#
# COMPACT_ATOMS: atom_id res chain seq x y z
N MET A 1 33.78 36.14 -6.46
CA MET A 1 32.45 35.87 -5.87
C MET A 1 31.51 35.56 -7.00
N ASN A 2 31.06 34.31 -7.11
CA ASN A 2 30.36 33.78 -8.27
C ASN A 2 28.86 34.13 -8.16
N PRO A 3 28.26 34.87 -9.11
CA PRO A 3 26.84 35.18 -9.08
C PRO A 3 26.04 33.92 -9.41
N GLY A 4 25.00 33.65 -8.62
CA GLY A 4 24.22 32.41 -8.67
C GLY A 4 23.66 32.10 -10.06
N ALA A 5 23.84 30.86 -10.51
CA ALA A 5 23.20 30.32 -11.68
C ALA A 5 21.68 30.27 -11.45
N LYS A 6 20.92 31.12 -12.13
CA LYS A 6 19.47 30.96 -12.31
C LYS A 6 19.26 30.08 -13.53
N VAL A 7 18.76 28.86 -13.33
CA VAL A 7 18.25 28.04 -14.42
C VAL A 7 16.82 28.53 -14.71
N LEU A 8 16.66 29.29 -15.79
CA LEU A 8 15.37 29.71 -16.31
C LEU A 8 14.93 28.66 -17.35
N MET A 9 14.06 27.71 -16.97
CA MET A 9 13.39 26.85 -17.95
C MET A 9 12.22 27.63 -18.56
N VAL A 10 12.40 28.08 -19.81
CA VAL A 10 11.31 28.59 -20.63
C VAL A 10 10.67 27.40 -21.33
N TRP A 11 9.43 27.07 -20.98
CA TRP A 11 8.66 26.06 -21.70
C TRP A 11 8.00 26.70 -22.93
N PRO A 12 8.09 26.13 -24.15
CA PRO A 12 7.32 26.64 -25.27
C PRO A 12 5.83 26.39 -25.01
N GLN A 13 5.02 27.45 -25.00
CA GLN A 13 3.58 27.33 -25.18
C GLN A 13 3.30 26.92 -26.62
N GLY A 14 2.98 25.65 -26.86
CA GLY A 14 2.54 25.21 -28.20
C GLY A 14 2.52 23.69 -28.41
N ALA A 15 1.33 23.11 -28.24
CA ALA A 15 0.79 21.90 -28.90
C ALA A 15 1.46 20.53 -28.66
N LEU A 16 0.80 19.68 -27.84
CA LEU A 16 0.72 18.20 -27.92
C LEU A 16 -0.56 17.81 -27.15
N SER A 17 -1.69 17.52 -27.81
CA SER A 17 -2.10 16.21 -28.34
C SER A 17 -2.37 15.15 -27.24
N THR A 18 -3.64 14.96 -26.90
CA THR A 18 -4.22 13.79 -26.19
C THR A 18 -3.44 13.27 -24.97
N THR A 19 -3.36 14.05 -23.89
CA THR A 19 -2.93 13.52 -22.59
C THR A 19 -3.97 12.52 -22.09
N SER A 20 -3.55 11.28 -21.83
CA SER A 20 -4.39 10.27 -21.18
C SER A 20 -4.89 10.80 -19.83
N ARG A 21 -6.16 10.54 -19.48
CA ARG A 21 -6.80 11.02 -18.24
C ARG A 21 -6.32 10.27 -16.99
N VAL A 22 -5.03 10.37 -16.69
CA VAL A 22 -4.42 9.81 -15.47
C VAL A 22 -4.36 10.90 -14.41
N HIS A 23 -4.85 10.61 -13.20
CA HIS A 23 -4.90 11.58 -12.09
C HIS A 23 -4.06 11.14 -10.88
N ALA A 24 -3.62 9.89 -10.86
CA ALA A 24 -2.78 9.32 -9.82
C ALA A 24 -1.71 8.43 -10.45
N SER A 25 -0.56 8.34 -9.79
CA SER A 25 0.50 7.40 -10.14
C SER A 25 0.87 6.59 -8.91
N GLN A 26 1.55 5.46 -9.10
CA GLN A 26 2.03 4.63 -8.00
C GLN A 26 3.49 4.28 -8.21
N ARG A 27 4.30 4.37 -7.15
CA ARG A 27 5.66 3.81 -7.16
C ARG A 27 5.88 2.94 -5.95
N ARG A 28 6.39 1.75 -6.24
CA ARG A 28 6.73 0.73 -5.25
C ARG A 28 8.23 0.61 -5.08
N THR A 29 8.67 0.58 -3.84
CA THR A 29 10.02 0.14 -3.44
C THR A 29 9.90 -1.03 -2.50
N VAL A 30 10.94 -1.86 -2.41
CA VAL A 30 10.89 -3.10 -1.64
C VAL A 30 12.07 -3.16 -0.67
N VAL A 31 11.79 -3.53 0.57
CA VAL A 31 12.79 -3.82 1.61
C VAL A 31 12.49 -5.15 2.28
N SER A 32 13.52 -5.90 2.70
CA SER A 32 13.38 -7.24 3.29
C SER A 32 13.82 -7.30 4.76
N ILE A 33 13.20 -8.20 5.53
CA ILE A 33 13.43 -8.36 6.97
C ILE A 33 14.47 -9.44 7.37
N PRO A 34 14.65 -10.59 6.69
CA PRO A 34 15.49 -11.70 7.18
C PRO A 34 16.93 -11.35 7.57
N CYS A 35 17.52 -10.32 6.94
CA CYS A 35 18.85 -9.79 7.30
C CYS A 35 18.80 -8.34 7.79
N GLY A 36 17.59 -7.82 8.03
CA GLY A 36 17.28 -6.41 8.23
C GLY A 36 17.54 -5.57 6.98
N PRO A 37 16.71 -4.56 6.66
CA PRO A 37 17.06 -3.68 5.58
C PRO A 37 18.26 -2.83 6.03
N THR A 38 19.32 -2.82 5.21
CA THR A 38 20.50 -2.00 5.49
C THR A 38 20.09 -0.53 5.49
N ALA A 39 20.81 0.30 6.24
CA ALA A 39 20.54 1.74 6.27
C ALA A 39 20.57 2.35 4.86
N LEU A 40 21.48 1.88 4.01
CA LEU A 40 21.55 2.28 2.61
C LEU A 40 20.28 1.88 1.83
N ALA A 41 19.81 0.65 1.95
CA ALA A 41 18.61 0.20 1.24
C ALA A 41 17.37 0.99 1.64
N VAL A 42 17.17 1.25 2.94
CA VAL A 42 16.06 2.08 3.43
C VAL A 42 16.17 3.50 2.88
N LYS A 43 17.36 4.10 2.96
CA LYS A 43 17.61 5.45 2.45
C LYS A 43 17.32 5.58 0.96
N GLU A 44 17.85 4.68 0.13
CA GLU A 44 17.66 4.73 -1.33
C GLU A 44 16.18 4.52 -1.71
N ALA A 45 15.49 3.59 -1.04
CA ALA A 45 14.06 3.38 -1.24
C ALA A 45 13.25 4.64 -0.89
N ALA A 46 13.49 5.21 0.29
CA ALA A 46 12.80 6.41 0.76
C ALA A 46 13.09 7.64 -0.12
N TRP A 47 14.35 7.87 -0.47
CA TRP A 47 14.75 8.96 -1.35
C TRP A 47 14.15 8.83 -2.75
N GLY A 48 14.14 7.61 -3.31
CA GLY A 48 13.53 7.33 -4.61
C GLY A 48 12.02 7.59 -4.64
N LEU A 49 11.32 7.22 -3.56
CA LEU A 49 9.89 7.52 -3.40
C LEU A 49 9.62 9.01 -3.28
N ALA A 50 10.44 9.74 -2.51
CA ALA A 50 10.26 11.17 -2.31
C ALA A 50 10.45 11.98 -3.60
N ARG A 51 11.51 11.68 -4.36
CA ARG A 51 11.74 12.30 -5.68
C ARG A 51 10.59 12.01 -6.64
N TYR A 52 10.11 10.77 -6.65
CA TYR A 52 8.96 10.39 -7.46
C TYR A 52 7.70 11.17 -7.08
N ALA A 53 7.42 11.31 -5.78
CA ALA A 53 6.23 12.01 -5.29
C ALA A 53 6.25 13.50 -5.66
N ALA A 54 7.40 14.16 -5.51
CA ALA A 54 7.57 15.56 -5.93
C ALA A 54 7.33 15.73 -7.44
N ILE A 55 7.95 14.89 -8.27
CA ILE A 55 7.77 14.93 -9.74
C ILE A 55 6.31 14.67 -10.12
N ALA A 56 5.64 13.73 -9.45
CA ALA A 56 4.22 13.46 -9.70
C ALA A 56 3.35 14.68 -9.40
N GLN A 57 3.59 15.34 -8.26
CA GLN A 57 2.85 16.54 -7.86
C GLN A 57 3.10 17.72 -8.82
N ASP A 58 4.34 17.92 -9.26
CA ASP A 58 4.68 18.95 -10.26
C ASP A 58 3.93 18.77 -11.59
N ASN A 59 3.52 17.53 -11.89
CA ASN A 59 2.76 17.18 -13.09
C ASN A 59 1.24 17.03 -12.83
N GLY A 60 0.76 17.44 -11.65
CA GLY A 60 -0.67 17.38 -11.30
C GLY A 60 -1.20 15.96 -11.04
N LEU A 61 -0.32 15.00 -10.72
CA LEU A 61 -0.69 13.64 -10.35
C LEU A 61 -0.62 13.45 -8.84
N VAL A 62 -1.58 12.73 -8.27
CA VAL A 62 -1.50 12.26 -6.87
C VAL A 62 -0.54 11.06 -6.78
N PRO A 63 0.61 11.16 -6.09
CA PRO A 63 1.48 10.01 -5.88
C PRO A 63 0.94 9.06 -4.81
N ILE A 64 0.94 7.77 -5.14
CA ILE A 64 0.78 6.68 -4.19
C ILE A 64 2.18 6.19 -3.79
N VAL A 65 2.55 6.45 -2.53
CA VAL A 65 3.84 6.11 -1.95
C VAL A 65 3.78 4.71 -1.31
N GLU A 66 4.51 3.75 -1.88
CA GLU A 66 4.48 2.34 -1.48
C GLU A 66 5.88 1.81 -1.10
N PRO A 67 6.31 1.99 0.16
CA PRO A 67 7.45 1.29 0.72
C PRO A 67 7.01 -0.10 1.20
N GLU A 68 7.03 -1.10 0.30
CA GLU A 68 6.67 -2.47 0.66
C GLU A 68 7.76 -3.13 1.49
N ILE A 69 7.33 -3.74 2.59
CA ILE A 69 8.18 -4.53 3.47
C ILE A 69 7.79 -5.99 3.26
N LEU A 70 8.74 -6.79 2.78
CA LEU A 70 8.49 -8.19 2.45
C LEU A 70 8.25 -9.03 3.71
N LEU A 71 7.32 -9.99 3.57
CA LEU A 71 6.94 -10.93 4.62
C LEU A 71 7.92 -12.10 4.78
N ASP A 72 8.89 -12.27 3.88
CA ASP A 72 9.80 -13.42 3.93
C ASP A 72 10.53 -13.54 5.28
N GLY A 73 10.61 -14.76 5.82
CA GLY A 73 11.32 -15.11 7.06
C GLY A 73 10.43 -15.52 8.24
N ASP A 74 11.07 -15.94 9.33
CA ASP A 74 10.47 -16.42 10.60
C ASP A 74 10.51 -15.34 11.71
N HIS A 75 10.29 -14.09 11.34
CA HIS A 75 10.32 -12.97 12.29
C HIS A 75 8.93 -12.75 12.93
N GLY A 76 8.91 -12.41 14.21
CA GLY A 76 7.67 -12.05 14.92
C GLY A 76 7.12 -10.68 14.50
N ILE A 77 5.87 -10.41 14.89
CA ILE A 77 5.17 -9.15 14.54
C ILE A 77 5.86 -7.90 15.09
N GLU A 78 6.51 -8.02 16.25
CA GLU A 78 7.26 -6.93 16.89
C GLU A 78 8.46 -6.51 16.04
N ARG A 79 9.13 -7.48 15.41
CA ARG A 79 10.25 -7.18 14.50
C ARG A 79 9.75 -6.50 13.23
N THR A 80 8.61 -6.91 12.69
CA THR A 80 7.96 -6.23 11.56
C THR A 80 7.60 -4.80 11.93
N LEU A 81 7.05 -4.58 13.14
CA LEU A 81 6.71 -3.24 13.63
C LEU A 81 7.95 -2.34 13.71
N GLU A 82 9.04 -2.84 14.30
CA GLU A 82 10.30 -2.09 14.43
C GLU A 82 10.86 -1.67 13.07
N VAL A 83 10.91 -2.61 12.11
CA VAL A 83 11.39 -2.33 10.75
C VAL A 83 10.45 -1.35 10.03
N ALA A 84 9.14 -1.53 10.16
CA ALA A 84 8.16 -0.64 9.56
C ALA A 84 8.28 0.79 10.08
N GLU A 85 8.43 0.97 11.39
CA GLU A 85 8.63 2.29 11.97
C GLU A 85 9.89 2.99 11.44
N LYS A 86 11.00 2.24 11.30
CA LYS A 86 12.24 2.79 10.76
C LYS A 86 12.08 3.22 9.29
N VAL A 87 11.49 2.35 8.47
CA VAL A 87 11.28 2.63 7.04
C VAL A 87 10.36 3.84 6.85
N TRP A 88 9.22 3.87 7.55
CA TRP A 88 8.27 4.97 7.44
C TRP A 88 8.82 6.30 7.97
N SER A 89 9.67 6.28 9.00
CA SER A 89 10.37 7.47 9.48
C SER A 89 11.27 8.09 8.41
N GLU A 90 12.06 7.27 7.71
CA GLU A 90 12.94 7.73 6.62
C GLU A 90 12.13 8.21 5.41
N VAL A 91 11.05 7.51 5.06
CA VAL A 91 10.14 7.94 3.98
C VAL A 91 9.59 9.34 4.24
N PHE A 92 9.03 9.60 5.43
CA PHE A 92 8.49 10.93 5.74
C PHE A 92 9.57 12.01 5.86
N PHE A 93 10.75 11.66 6.38
CA PHE A 93 11.89 12.57 6.38
C PHE A 93 12.22 13.04 4.96
N TYR A 94 12.39 12.11 4.01
CA TYR A 94 12.75 12.48 2.65
C TYR A 94 11.59 13.09 1.85
N LEU A 95 10.33 12.72 2.13
CA LEU A 95 9.17 13.41 1.54
C LEU A 95 9.17 14.89 1.94
N ALA A 96 9.47 15.21 3.21
CA ALA A 96 9.59 16.59 3.67
C ALA A 96 10.77 17.31 3.01
N GLU A 97 11.95 16.68 2.93
CA GLU A 97 13.14 17.26 2.27
C GLU A 97 12.91 17.56 0.78
N ASN A 98 12.01 16.82 0.11
CA ASN A 98 11.63 17.05 -1.28
C ASN A 98 10.41 17.97 -1.43
N ASN A 99 9.97 18.64 -0.36
CA ASN A 99 8.82 19.55 -0.33
C ASN A 99 7.52 18.92 -0.84
N VAL A 100 7.30 17.63 -0.58
CA VAL A 100 6.07 16.94 -0.99
C VAL A 100 4.90 17.42 -0.14
N LEU A 101 3.81 17.82 -0.80
CA LEU A 101 2.57 18.22 -0.14
C LEU A 101 1.83 16.97 0.40
N PHE A 102 1.76 16.78 1.71
CA PHE A 102 1.21 15.55 2.30
C PHE A 102 -0.30 15.40 2.09
N GLU A 103 -1.02 16.51 1.98
CA GLU A 103 -2.46 16.56 1.63
C GLU A 103 -2.71 16.01 0.22
N GLY A 104 -1.69 16.03 -0.63
CA GLY A 104 -1.73 15.58 -2.02
C GLY A 104 -1.09 14.21 -2.25
N ILE A 105 -0.92 13.36 -1.23
CA ILE A 105 -0.40 11.99 -1.40
C ILE A 105 -1.38 10.94 -0.90
N LEU A 106 -1.19 9.71 -1.35
CA LEU A 106 -1.78 8.53 -0.73
C LEU A 106 -0.65 7.58 -0.32
N LEU A 107 -0.88 6.83 0.76
CA LEU A 107 0.07 5.80 1.18
C LEU A 107 -0.45 4.41 0.85
N LYS A 108 0.47 3.51 0.52
CA LYS A 108 0.17 2.08 0.40
C LYS A 108 1.15 1.26 1.25
N PRO A 109 0.91 1.17 2.57
CA PRO A 109 1.74 0.37 3.46
C PRO A 109 1.43 -1.12 3.35
N SER A 110 2.44 -1.94 3.59
CA SER A 110 2.24 -3.32 4.06
C SER A 110 1.60 -3.31 5.45
N MET A 111 0.70 -4.24 5.72
CA MET A 111 0.21 -4.46 7.09
C MET A 111 1.35 -5.02 7.95
N VAL A 112 1.32 -4.72 9.25
CA VAL A 112 2.30 -5.26 10.20
C VAL A 112 1.85 -6.65 10.64
N THR A 113 2.45 -7.68 10.03
CA THR A 113 2.17 -9.09 10.32
C THR A 113 3.45 -9.83 10.73
N PRO A 114 3.36 -11.01 11.35
CA PRO A 114 4.49 -11.91 11.43
C PRO A 114 5.00 -12.29 10.03
N GLY A 115 6.24 -12.74 9.96
CA GLY A 115 6.83 -13.28 8.75
C GLY A 115 6.09 -14.52 8.27
N ALA A 116 6.14 -14.79 6.97
CA ALA A 116 5.39 -15.86 6.34
C ALA A 116 5.79 -17.27 6.81
N GLU A 117 7.00 -17.43 7.34
CA GLU A 117 7.51 -18.69 7.90
C GLU A 117 7.31 -18.76 9.41
N HIS A 118 6.71 -17.73 10.03
CA HIS A 118 6.49 -17.68 11.46
C HIS A 118 5.45 -18.70 11.91
N LYS A 119 5.78 -19.44 12.98
CA LYS A 119 4.94 -20.54 13.47
C LYS A 119 3.57 -20.07 13.93
N GLU A 120 3.49 -18.87 14.49
CA GLU A 120 2.25 -18.29 15.02
C GLU A 120 1.71 -17.23 14.08
N LYS A 121 0.47 -17.41 13.63
CA LYS A 121 -0.26 -16.36 12.92
C LYS A 121 -0.83 -15.35 13.92
N ALA A 122 -0.74 -14.07 13.58
CA ALA A 122 -1.39 -13.01 14.35
C ALA A 122 -2.88 -12.92 14.03
N SER A 123 -3.70 -12.58 15.03
CA SER A 123 -5.11 -12.30 14.81
C SER A 123 -5.31 -10.97 14.06
N PRO A 124 -6.46 -10.75 13.39
CA PRO A 124 -6.76 -9.48 12.75
C PRO A 124 -6.67 -8.27 13.67
N GLU A 125 -7.05 -8.43 14.94
CA GLU A 125 -6.99 -7.38 15.96
C GLU A 125 -5.53 -7.05 16.32
N ALA A 126 -4.67 -8.06 16.42
CA ALA A 126 -3.25 -7.87 16.67
C ALA A 126 -2.56 -7.17 15.48
N ILE A 127 -2.88 -7.58 14.24
CA ILE A 127 -2.38 -6.94 13.02
C ILE A 127 -2.86 -5.50 12.93
N ALA A 128 -4.16 -5.25 13.16
CA ALA A 128 -4.73 -3.91 13.13
C ALA A 128 -4.10 -3.01 14.19
N LYS A 129 -3.95 -3.49 15.43
CA LYS A 129 -3.32 -2.74 16.52
C LYS A 129 -1.89 -2.34 16.17
N ASN A 130 -1.06 -3.28 15.71
CA ASN A 130 0.34 -2.99 15.38
C ASN A 130 0.46 -2.08 14.15
N THR A 131 -0.35 -2.30 13.12
CA THR A 131 -0.38 -1.47 11.91
C THR A 131 -0.78 -0.03 12.23
N LEU A 132 -1.87 0.15 12.98
CA LEU A 132 -2.32 1.49 13.39
C LEU A 132 -1.34 2.16 14.36
N THR A 133 -0.66 1.40 15.21
CA THR A 133 0.40 1.93 16.08
C THR A 133 1.55 2.51 15.26
N MET A 134 2.02 1.78 14.26
CA MET A 134 3.05 2.27 13.33
C MET A 134 2.58 3.55 12.62
N LEU A 135 1.36 3.53 12.06
CA LEU A 135 0.82 4.69 11.35
C LEU A 135 0.71 5.92 12.26
N ARG A 136 0.18 5.77 13.48
CA ARG A 136 0.07 6.86 14.47
C ARG A 136 1.42 7.41 14.92
N ARG A 137 2.47 6.61 14.89
CA ARG A 137 3.83 7.04 15.26
C ARG A 137 4.58 7.73 14.13
N ARG A 138 4.25 7.44 12.87
CA ARG A 138 5.09 7.82 11.71
C ARG A 138 4.39 8.62 10.63
N VAL A 139 3.06 8.59 10.55
CA VAL A 139 2.29 9.24 9.50
C VAL A 139 1.62 10.50 10.06
N PRO A 140 1.83 11.68 9.45
CA PRO A 140 1.10 12.90 9.83
C PRO A 140 -0.40 12.82 9.48
N PRO A 141 -1.31 13.41 10.27
CA PRO A 141 -2.73 13.52 9.95
C PRO A 141 -3.06 14.27 8.65
N ALA A 142 -2.11 15.05 8.10
CA ALA A 142 -2.29 15.75 6.83
C ALA A 142 -2.48 14.81 5.64
N VAL A 143 -2.03 13.57 5.73
CA VAL A 143 -2.22 12.56 4.69
C VAL A 143 -3.71 12.18 4.60
N PRO A 144 -4.38 12.26 3.44
CA PRO A 144 -5.81 11.99 3.38
C PRO A 144 -6.15 10.48 3.49
N GLY A 145 -5.29 9.58 3.01
CA GLY A 145 -5.66 8.17 2.87
C GLY A 145 -4.52 7.16 2.96
N ILE A 146 -4.84 6.03 3.59
CA ILE A 146 -4.01 4.84 3.73
C ILE A 146 -4.68 3.71 2.96
N MET A 147 -4.03 3.20 1.92
CA MET A 147 -4.54 2.12 1.09
C MET A 147 -3.84 0.81 1.49
N GLY A 148 -4.47 -0.01 2.34
CA GLY A 148 -3.89 -1.27 2.79
C GLY A 148 -3.56 -2.24 1.65
N GLN A 149 -2.64 -3.17 1.92
CA GLN A 149 -2.23 -4.25 1.02
C GLN A 149 -3.08 -5.53 1.15
N SER A 150 -2.95 -6.40 0.14
CA SER A 150 -3.84 -7.54 -0.12
C SER A 150 -3.36 -8.88 0.45
N GLU A 151 -4.23 -9.57 1.19
CA GLU A 151 -4.43 -11.04 1.29
C GLU A 151 -5.91 -11.29 1.63
N LEU A 152 -6.44 -12.51 1.67
CA LEU A 152 -7.86 -12.67 2.05
C LEU A 152 -8.10 -12.35 3.54
N GLU A 153 -7.12 -12.67 4.39
CA GLU A 153 -7.04 -12.17 5.75
C GLU A 153 -7.06 -10.62 5.78
N ALA A 154 -6.71 -9.93 4.68
CA ALA A 154 -6.70 -8.47 4.64
C ALA A 154 -8.09 -7.83 4.72
N THR A 155 -9.18 -8.49 4.31
CA THR A 155 -10.52 -7.92 4.51
C THR A 155 -10.86 -7.87 6.00
N MET A 156 -10.52 -8.91 6.76
CA MET A 156 -10.71 -8.92 8.22
C MET A 156 -9.76 -7.94 8.91
N ASN A 157 -8.49 -7.88 8.50
CA ASN A 157 -7.52 -6.94 9.06
C ASN A 157 -7.94 -5.48 8.79
N LEU A 158 -8.35 -5.16 7.55
CA LEU A 158 -8.85 -3.84 7.18
C LEU A 158 -10.09 -3.48 7.99
N ASN A 159 -11.01 -4.44 8.16
CA ASN A 159 -12.18 -4.26 9.00
C ASN A 159 -11.79 -3.92 10.45
N ALA A 160 -10.91 -4.72 11.05
CA ALA A 160 -10.43 -4.49 12.41
C ALA A 160 -9.72 -3.12 12.57
N MET A 161 -8.99 -2.65 11.54
CA MET A 161 -8.39 -1.31 11.55
C MET A 161 -9.45 -0.19 11.57
N ASN A 162 -10.54 -0.37 10.82
CA ASN A 162 -11.62 0.61 10.71
C ASN A 162 -12.65 0.56 11.86
N GLN A 163 -12.56 -0.44 12.74
CA GLN A 163 -13.35 -0.48 13.98
C GLN A 163 -12.81 0.47 15.07
N SER A 164 -11.72 1.17 14.80
CA SER A 164 -11.19 2.23 15.66
C SER A 164 -11.13 3.56 14.91
N ALA A 165 -11.22 4.67 15.65
CA ALA A 165 -11.09 6.00 15.05
C ALA A 165 -9.67 6.21 14.49
N ASN A 166 -9.63 6.69 13.25
CA ASN A 166 -8.39 6.97 12.52
C ASN A 166 -8.43 8.42 12.01
N PRO A 167 -7.30 9.15 12.08
CA PRO A 167 -7.21 10.49 11.50
C PRO A 167 -7.12 10.48 9.97
N TRP A 168 -6.89 9.30 9.37
CA TRP A 168 -6.83 9.10 7.92
C TRP A 168 -7.96 8.18 7.46
N HIS A 169 -8.33 8.26 6.18
CA HIS A 169 -9.18 7.25 5.56
C HIS A 169 -8.39 5.96 5.31
N VAL A 170 -8.71 4.89 6.05
CA VAL A 170 -8.08 3.58 5.88
C VAL A 170 -8.93 2.72 4.93
N SER A 171 -8.43 2.51 3.72
CA SER A 171 -9.12 1.78 2.65
C SER A 171 -8.19 0.73 2.02
N PHE A 172 -8.47 0.28 0.80
CA PHE A 172 -7.74 -0.80 0.12
C PHE A 172 -7.24 -0.40 -1.27
N SER A 173 -6.04 -0.88 -1.63
CA SER A 173 -5.53 -0.89 -3.01
C SER A 173 -5.10 -2.31 -3.37
N TYR A 174 -6.08 -3.15 -3.70
CA TYR A 174 -5.89 -4.59 -3.88
C TYR A 174 -5.82 -4.98 -5.35
N ALA A 175 -4.83 -5.81 -5.69
CA ALA A 175 -4.79 -6.54 -6.95
C ALA A 175 -5.25 -7.98 -6.72
N ARG A 176 -4.37 -8.84 -6.21
CA ARG A 176 -4.63 -10.28 -6.00
C ARG A 176 -5.88 -10.56 -5.16
N ALA A 177 -6.08 -9.85 -4.04
CA ALA A 177 -7.26 -10.09 -3.17
C ALA A 177 -8.62 -9.72 -3.80
N LEU A 178 -8.63 -8.91 -4.87
CA LEU A 178 -9.85 -8.64 -5.65
C LEU A 178 -9.96 -9.57 -6.86
N GLN A 179 -8.84 -9.91 -7.50
CA GLN A 179 -8.84 -10.54 -8.83
C GLN A 179 -8.67 -12.07 -8.79
N ASN A 180 -8.14 -12.68 -7.72
CA ASN A 180 -7.80 -14.11 -7.74
C ASN A 180 -9.04 -15.00 -7.99
N SER A 181 -10.14 -14.77 -7.26
CA SER A 181 -11.40 -15.49 -7.49
C SER A 181 -11.98 -15.20 -8.87
N VAL A 182 -11.86 -13.97 -9.35
CA VAL A 182 -12.34 -13.55 -10.68
C VAL A 182 -11.62 -14.31 -11.78
N LEU A 183 -10.28 -14.38 -11.72
CA LEU A 183 -9.46 -15.07 -12.70
C LEU A 183 -9.74 -16.58 -12.72
N LYS A 184 -9.89 -17.19 -11.54
CA LYS A 184 -10.24 -18.62 -11.41
C LYS A 184 -11.63 -18.95 -11.93
N THR A 185 -12.61 -18.06 -11.74
CA THR A 185 -13.96 -18.24 -12.28
C THR A 185 -14.00 -18.00 -13.79
N TRP A 186 -13.27 -17.00 -14.28
CA TRP A 186 -13.28 -16.64 -15.70
C TRP A 186 -12.60 -17.70 -16.58
N GLN A 187 -11.40 -18.15 -16.19
CA GLN A 187 -10.58 -19.11 -16.96
C GLN A 187 -10.28 -18.68 -18.41
N GLY A 188 -10.44 -17.39 -18.74
CA GLY A 188 -10.31 -16.89 -20.10
C GLY A 188 -11.49 -17.22 -21.02
N GLN A 189 -12.55 -17.82 -20.49
CA GLN A 189 -13.69 -18.29 -21.28
C GLN A 189 -14.82 -17.23 -21.34
N PRO A 190 -15.28 -16.82 -22.54
CA PRO A 190 -16.33 -15.81 -22.69
C PRO A 190 -17.64 -16.13 -21.97
N GLU A 191 -18.01 -17.41 -21.92
CA GLU A 191 -19.22 -17.89 -21.21
C GLU A 191 -19.18 -17.65 -19.69
N ASN A 192 -17.99 -17.49 -19.12
CA ASN A 192 -17.80 -17.27 -17.68
C ASN A 192 -17.75 -15.78 -17.29
N ILE A 193 -17.89 -14.84 -18.24
CA ILE A 193 -17.76 -13.40 -17.97
C ILE A 193 -18.73 -12.96 -16.87
N GLU A 194 -20.02 -13.33 -16.95
CA GLU A 194 -21.00 -12.94 -15.95
C GLU A 194 -20.69 -13.52 -14.57
N ALA A 195 -20.24 -14.77 -14.50
CA ALA A 195 -19.86 -15.43 -13.25
C ALA A 195 -18.64 -14.74 -12.62
N ALA A 196 -17.65 -14.37 -13.42
CA ALA A 196 -16.46 -13.65 -12.99
C ALA A 196 -16.77 -12.23 -12.50
N GLN A 197 -17.67 -11.51 -13.18
CA GLN A 197 -18.16 -10.19 -12.73
C GLN A 197 -18.90 -10.29 -11.39
N LYS A 198 -19.74 -11.32 -11.19
CA LYS A 198 -20.38 -11.58 -9.90
C LYS A 198 -19.36 -11.84 -8.80
N ALA A 199 -18.32 -12.63 -9.07
CA ALA A 199 -17.23 -12.88 -8.12
C ALA A 199 -16.48 -11.58 -7.75
N LEU A 200 -16.24 -10.69 -8.73
CA LEU A 200 -15.62 -9.38 -8.48
C LEU A 200 -16.49 -8.53 -7.57
N LEU A 201 -17.80 -8.47 -7.82
CA LEU A 201 -18.75 -7.69 -7.01
C LEU A 201 -18.81 -8.18 -5.56
N VAL A 202 -18.75 -9.50 -5.33
CA VAL A 202 -18.68 -10.06 -3.98
C VAL A 202 -17.44 -9.53 -3.24
N ARG A 203 -16.25 -9.61 -3.87
CA ARG A 203 -15.01 -9.11 -3.27
C ARG A 203 -15.01 -7.59 -3.08
N ALA A 204 -15.54 -6.84 -4.03
CA ALA A 204 -15.65 -5.38 -3.92
C ALA A 204 -16.56 -4.97 -2.76
N LYS A 205 -17.73 -5.62 -2.61
CA LYS A 205 -18.66 -5.38 -1.50
C LYS A 205 -18.03 -5.72 -0.15
N ALA A 206 -17.35 -6.87 -0.05
CA ALA A 206 -16.68 -7.28 1.18
C ALA A 206 -15.66 -6.23 1.65
N ASN A 207 -14.81 -5.75 0.75
CA ASN A 207 -13.80 -4.73 1.08
C ASN A 207 -14.42 -3.34 1.32
N SER A 208 -15.52 -3.01 0.65
CA SER A 208 -16.28 -1.79 0.93
C SER A 208 -16.86 -1.81 2.35
N LEU A 209 -17.40 -2.94 2.81
CA LEU A 209 -17.89 -3.11 4.18
C LEU A 209 -16.74 -3.08 5.20
N ALA A 210 -15.59 -3.67 4.86
CA ALA A 210 -14.42 -3.64 5.71
C ALA A 210 -13.84 -2.22 5.88
N GLN A 211 -13.92 -1.39 4.85
CA GLN A 211 -13.57 0.03 4.95
C GLN A 211 -14.46 0.78 5.95
N LEU A 212 -15.72 0.33 6.13
CA LEU A 212 -16.66 0.89 7.10
C LEU A 212 -16.55 0.24 8.50
N GLY A 213 -15.68 -0.75 8.69
CA GLY A 213 -15.58 -1.51 9.94
C GLY A 213 -16.78 -2.42 10.23
N SER A 214 -17.60 -2.71 9.22
CA SER A 214 -18.88 -3.44 9.33
C SER A 214 -18.89 -4.78 8.61
N TYR A 215 -17.73 -5.34 8.30
CA TYR A 215 -17.60 -6.64 7.65
C TYR A 215 -17.69 -7.78 8.67
N THR A 216 -18.53 -8.78 8.37
CA THR A 216 -18.81 -9.92 9.28
C THR A 216 -18.24 -11.25 8.78
N GLY A 217 -17.77 -11.33 7.54
CA GLY A 217 -17.33 -12.61 6.93
C GLY A 217 -18.47 -13.55 6.54
N GLU A 218 -19.73 -13.17 6.76
CA GLU A 218 -20.88 -13.99 6.39
C GLU A 218 -21.00 -14.16 4.87
N GLY A 219 -21.15 -15.40 4.41
CA GLY A 219 -21.29 -15.74 2.99
C GLY A 219 -19.97 -15.89 2.22
N GLU A 220 -18.83 -15.89 2.92
CA GLU A 220 -17.51 -16.03 2.31
C GLU A 220 -17.15 -17.51 2.07
N SER A 221 -16.70 -17.85 0.85
CA SER A 221 -16.42 -19.24 0.48
C SER A 221 -15.17 -19.79 1.18
N ASP A 222 -15.09 -21.11 1.36
CA ASP A 222 -13.94 -21.74 2.01
C ASP A 222 -12.65 -21.62 1.19
N GLU A 223 -12.75 -21.48 -0.13
CA GLU A 223 -11.62 -21.22 -1.03
C GLU A 223 -11.05 -19.82 -0.84
N ALA A 224 -11.89 -18.87 -0.44
CA ALA A 224 -11.47 -17.52 -0.12
C ALA A 224 -10.49 -17.56 1.07
N LYS A 225 -10.75 -18.41 2.07
CA LYS A 225 -10.00 -18.54 3.33
C LYS A 225 -8.56 -19.09 3.19
N LYS A 226 -8.13 -19.52 2.00
CA LYS A 226 -6.77 -20.04 1.77
C LYS A 226 -5.76 -18.90 1.55
N GLY A 227 -4.66 -18.90 2.31
CA GLY A 227 -3.58 -17.90 2.22
C GLY A 227 -2.95 -17.83 0.82
N MET A 228 -2.50 -16.63 0.42
CA MET A 228 -2.01 -16.34 -0.94
C MET A 228 -0.51 -16.05 -1.01
N PHE A 229 0.23 -16.27 0.08
CA PHE A 229 1.67 -16.10 0.12
C PHE A 229 2.36 -17.03 -0.89
N GLN A 230 3.33 -16.47 -1.62
CA GLN A 230 4.21 -17.20 -2.52
C GLN A 230 5.65 -16.84 -2.18
N LYS A 231 6.41 -17.82 -1.70
CA LYS A 231 7.83 -17.65 -1.35
C LYS A 231 8.64 -17.23 -2.58
N GLY A 232 9.50 -16.21 -2.41
CA GLY A 232 10.39 -15.77 -3.48
C GLY A 232 9.67 -15.18 -4.69
N TYR A 233 8.53 -14.51 -4.48
CA TYR A 233 7.73 -13.94 -5.54
C TYR A 233 8.55 -12.98 -6.41
N THR A 234 8.69 -13.32 -7.70
CA THR A 234 9.31 -12.48 -8.74
C THR A 234 8.22 -11.98 -9.68
N TYR A 235 8.25 -10.67 -9.99
CA TYR A 235 7.31 -10.03 -10.90
C TYR A 235 7.54 -10.42 -12.35
#